data_AF-A0AAV5T5C1-F1
#
_entry.id   AF-A0AAV5T5C1-F1
#
_cell.length_a   1.000
_cell.length_b   1.000
_cell.length_c   1.000
_cell.angle_alpha   90.00
_cell.angle_beta   90.00
_cell.angle_gamma   90.00
#
_symmetry.space_group_name_H-M   'P 1'
#
loop_
_entity.id
_entity.type
_entity.pdbx_description
1 polymer ?
#
loop_
_entity_poly.entity_id
_entity_poly.type
_entity_poly.pdbx_seq_one_letter_code
_entity_poly.pdbx_strand_id
1 'polypeptide(L)'
;RMEDEIRRDLPVESSDMRREAEKEEGEAENREEMAPEVIADLVQFLEPTTRLDVRRQALQIVLGLSFPLDGSAERAFCSQDFMIGKALCRLCIATASDRLGCLTGICNFASMSKEVVNYILHHQTEVVKIAYNEAFAHSECSEYAARLLANCTRVFPGETHLRLLAVDPKCVEKLVDRMTESTEGSPSNTLGYSLVNLATVSRVRKELTKRREEDGGKSILHKMYPALMQSDNEERRRIAADVCRNCTFDDALHADLLDDSNDFLVALLTVIADANDNLDQEETDKLPARLQYFEGARSTDDVLRKKVVDSLYQCCATRHGRERLRACGVYALAREFDRACAKEREAGGAGEGPTPPKALKDFTSERSDPEAVEANLHNLIGVLIRYESEMGIAPEVESIRELE
;
A
#
# COMPACT_ATOMS: atom_id res chain seq x y z
N ARG A 1 13.41 -27.22 -11.49
CA ARG A 1 12.46 -27.68 -10.45
C ARG A 1 11.84 -26.51 -9.69
N MET A 2 12.60 -25.67 -8.98
CA MET A 2 12.07 -24.44 -8.33
C MET A 2 11.71 -23.31 -9.32
N GLU A 3 12.35 -23.28 -10.51
CA GLU A 3 11.99 -22.35 -11.60
C GLU A 3 10.80 -22.84 -12.45
N ASP A 4 10.43 -24.12 -12.35
CA ASP A 4 9.33 -24.71 -13.15
C ASP A 4 7.96 -24.53 -12.49
N GLU A 5 7.92 -24.29 -11.17
CA GLU A 5 6.68 -23.99 -10.42
C GLU A 5 6.22 -22.55 -10.64
N ILE A 6 7.15 -21.60 -10.80
CA ILE A 6 6.84 -20.17 -11.03
C ILE A 6 6.18 -19.93 -12.39
N ARG A 7 6.37 -20.82 -13.37
CA ARG A 7 5.84 -20.67 -14.74
C ARG A 7 4.41 -21.17 -14.93
N ARG A 8 3.81 -21.90 -14.00
CA ARG A 8 2.46 -22.50 -14.19
C ARG A 8 1.31 -21.56 -13.83
N ASP A 9 1.57 -20.51 -13.05
CA ASP A 9 0.53 -19.60 -12.54
C ASP A 9 0.45 -18.25 -13.29
N LEU A 10 1.13 -18.12 -14.44
CA LEU A 10 1.02 -16.93 -15.27
C LEU A 10 -0.13 -17.09 -16.29
N PRO A 11 -1.00 -16.08 -16.45
CA PRO A 11 -2.05 -16.11 -17.46
C PRO A 11 -1.44 -16.33 -18.85
N VAL A 12 -1.99 -17.25 -19.63
CA VAL A 12 -1.62 -17.44 -21.03
C VAL A 12 -2.06 -16.19 -21.79
N GLU A 13 -1.10 -15.36 -22.20
CA GLU A 13 -1.36 -14.19 -23.03
C GLU A 13 -2.17 -14.58 -24.27
N SER A 14 -3.32 -13.92 -24.48
CA SER A 14 -4.13 -14.11 -25.67
C SER A 14 -3.36 -13.59 -26.90
N SER A 15 -3.62 -14.20 -28.07
CA SER A 15 -2.99 -13.79 -29.33
C SER A 15 -3.23 -12.32 -29.70
N ASP A 16 -4.30 -11.74 -29.16
CA ASP A 16 -4.67 -10.34 -29.40
C ASP A 16 -3.83 -9.39 -28.53
N MET A 17 -3.50 -9.77 -27.28
CA MET A 17 -2.56 -9.01 -26.45
C MET A 17 -1.14 -9.01 -27.02
N ARG A 18 -0.70 -10.10 -27.67
CA ARG A 18 0.59 -10.14 -28.36
C ARG A 18 0.64 -9.22 -29.57
N ARG A 19 -0.46 -9.13 -30.33
CA ARG A 19 -0.54 -8.23 -31.48
C ARG A 19 -0.62 -6.76 -31.07
N GLU A 20 -1.25 -6.45 -29.95
CA GLU A 20 -1.23 -5.09 -29.38
C GLU A 20 0.16 -4.74 -28.84
N ALA A 21 0.84 -5.66 -28.15
CA ALA A 21 2.22 -5.47 -27.69
C ALA A 21 3.23 -5.32 -28.85
N GLU A 22 3.14 -6.14 -29.89
CA GLU A 22 3.97 -6.02 -31.11
C GLU A 22 3.71 -4.71 -31.87
N LYS A 23 2.49 -4.18 -31.79
CA LYS A 23 2.10 -2.91 -32.42
C LYS A 23 2.54 -1.71 -31.59
N GLU A 24 2.51 -1.80 -30.25
CA GLU A 24 3.11 -0.82 -29.34
C GLU A 24 4.64 -0.82 -29.43
N GLU A 25 5.30 -1.97 -29.58
CA GLU A 25 6.75 -2.07 -29.86
C GLU A 25 7.10 -1.41 -31.20
N GLY A 26 6.34 -1.71 -32.27
CA GLY A 26 6.57 -1.11 -33.60
C GLY A 26 6.28 0.40 -33.69
N GLU A 27 5.40 0.93 -32.84
CA GLU A 27 5.15 2.38 -32.73
C GLU A 27 6.13 3.08 -31.77
N ALA A 28 6.72 2.35 -30.81
CA ALA A 28 7.76 2.85 -29.90
C ALA A 28 9.13 2.98 -30.58
N GLU A 29 9.45 2.12 -31.57
CA GLU A 29 10.72 2.15 -32.32
C GLU A 29 10.93 3.42 -33.16
N ASN A 30 9.90 4.26 -33.35
CA ASN A 30 9.95 5.42 -34.25
C ASN A 30 9.96 6.79 -33.55
N ARG A 31 10.19 6.87 -32.23
CA ARG A 31 10.42 8.14 -31.51
C ARG A 31 11.91 8.31 -31.23
N GLU A 32 12.52 9.35 -31.81
CA GLU A 32 13.96 9.65 -31.74
C GLU A 32 14.55 9.49 -30.34
N GLU A 33 15.41 8.49 -30.19
CA GLU A 33 16.29 8.32 -29.03
C GLU A 33 17.34 9.45 -29.03
N MET A 34 17.68 10.00 -27.87
CA MET A 34 18.69 11.07 -27.79
C MET A 34 20.03 10.60 -28.36
N ALA A 35 20.61 11.40 -29.24
CA ALA A 35 21.90 11.08 -29.86
C ALA A 35 22.98 10.82 -28.80
N PRO A 36 23.84 9.79 -28.98
CA PRO A 36 24.80 9.42 -27.96
C PRO A 36 25.75 10.51 -27.50
N GLU A 37 26.18 11.37 -28.42
CA GLU A 37 27.05 12.50 -28.14
C GLU A 37 26.39 13.51 -27.21
N VAL A 38 25.08 13.74 -27.37
CA VAL A 38 24.31 14.67 -26.53
C VAL A 38 24.20 14.15 -25.10
N ILE A 39 24.02 12.84 -24.93
CA ILE A 39 23.97 12.21 -23.60
C ILE A 39 25.33 12.28 -22.92
N ALA A 40 26.41 11.95 -23.64
CA ALA A 40 27.77 12.07 -23.12
C ALA A 40 28.07 13.51 -22.70
N ASP A 41 27.68 14.48 -23.52
CA ASP A 41 27.87 15.89 -23.24
C ASP A 41 27.04 16.39 -22.05
N LEU A 42 25.82 15.89 -21.87
CA LEU A 42 25.00 16.23 -20.71
C LEU A 42 25.59 15.66 -19.42
N VAL A 43 26.10 14.43 -19.47
CA VAL A 43 26.66 13.72 -18.30
C VAL A 43 27.90 14.41 -17.74
N GLN A 44 28.82 14.89 -18.58
CA GLN A 44 29.99 15.64 -18.11
C GLN A 44 29.61 16.93 -17.35
N PHE A 45 28.49 17.57 -17.70
CA PHE A 45 28.02 18.76 -16.98
C PHE A 45 27.39 18.43 -15.62
N LEU A 46 27.02 17.17 -15.37
CA LEU A 46 26.48 16.71 -14.09
C LEU A 46 27.57 16.31 -13.07
N GLU A 47 28.86 16.33 -13.45
CA GLU A 47 29.93 15.95 -12.53
C GLU A 47 29.95 16.87 -11.29
N PRO A 48 30.19 16.33 -10.07
CA PRO A 48 30.18 17.11 -8.83
C PRO A 48 31.18 18.29 -8.81
N THR A 49 32.24 18.20 -9.61
CA THR A 49 33.28 19.24 -9.75
C THR A 49 32.94 20.32 -10.77
N THR A 50 31.91 20.13 -11.60
CA THR A 50 31.48 21.11 -12.60
C THR A 50 30.99 22.39 -11.93
N ARG A 51 31.19 23.55 -12.57
CA ARG A 51 30.74 24.85 -12.06
C ARG A 51 29.23 24.81 -11.74
N LEU A 52 28.85 25.31 -10.57
CA LEU A 52 27.52 25.10 -9.97
C LEU A 52 26.36 25.54 -10.89
N ASP A 53 26.49 26.68 -11.56
CA ASP A 53 25.50 27.21 -12.50
C ASP A 53 25.30 26.31 -13.73
N VAL A 54 26.40 25.86 -14.34
CA VAL A 54 26.39 24.93 -15.49
C VAL A 54 25.76 23.61 -15.08
N ARG A 55 26.16 23.09 -13.91
CA ARG A 55 25.64 21.84 -13.36
C ARG A 55 24.14 21.92 -13.08
N ARG A 56 23.67 23.03 -12.50
CA ARG A 56 22.24 23.25 -12.24
C ARG A 56 21.45 23.33 -13.54
N GLN A 57 21.98 23.99 -14.58
CA GLN A 57 21.32 24.03 -15.88
C GLN A 57 21.21 22.64 -16.51
N ALA A 58 22.29 21.84 -16.45
CA ALA A 58 22.28 20.46 -16.90
C ALA A 58 21.27 19.60 -16.12
N LEU A 59 21.20 19.76 -14.80
CA LEU A 59 20.21 19.07 -13.96
C LEU A 59 18.78 19.45 -14.33
N GLN A 60 18.50 20.72 -14.66
CA GLN A 60 17.16 21.12 -15.14
C GLN A 60 16.78 20.45 -16.46
N ILE A 61 17.73 20.24 -17.37
CA ILE A 61 17.50 19.48 -18.60
C ILE A 61 17.12 18.04 -18.27
N VAL A 62 17.89 17.37 -17.40
CA VAL A 62 17.58 15.99 -16.95
C VAL A 62 16.21 15.91 -16.28
N LEU A 63 15.84 16.88 -15.45
CA LEU A 63 14.52 16.94 -14.84
C LEU A 63 13.42 16.99 -15.90
N GLY A 64 13.60 17.79 -16.96
CA GLY A 64 12.69 17.83 -18.11
C GLY A 64 12.46 16.46 -18.76
N LEU A 65 13.51 15.63 -18.84
CA LEU A 65 13.44 14.26 -19.38
C LEU A 65 12.70 13.28 -18.45
N SER A 66 12.58 13.59 -17.16
CA SER A 66 12.00 12.68 -16.17
C SER A 66 10.47 12.71 -16.10
N PHE A 67 9.83 13.73 -16.67
CA PHE A 67 8.38 13.95 -16.55
C PHE A 67 7.48 13.13 -17.49
N PRO A 68 7.83 12.88 -18.76
CA PRO A 68 6.91 12.22 -19.67
C PRO A 68 6.55 10.80 -19.23
N LEU A 69 5.26 10.47 -19.27
CA LEU A 69 4.71 9.15 -18.91
C LEU A 69 4.52 8.21 -20.12
N ASP A 70 5.04 8.58 -21.28
CA ASP A 70 4.95 7.84 -22.56
C ASP A 70 6.10 6.83 -22.78
N GLY A 71 6.78 6.46 -21.69
CA GLY A 71 7.97 5.59 -21.70
C GLY A 71 9.27 6.27 -22.13
N SER A 72 9.25 7.52 -22.61
CA SER A 72 10.49 8.22 -23.01
C SER A 72 11.41 8.51 -21.82
N ALA A 73 10.86 8.77 -20.63
CA ALA A 73 11.64 8.95 -19.41
C ALA A 73 12.45 7.70 -19.05
N GLU A 74 11.83 6.52 -19.12
CA GLU A 74 12.50 5.24 -18.90
C GLU A 74 13.63 5.04 -19.92
N ARG A 75 13.33 5.19 -21.22
CA ARG A 75 14.35 5.05 -22.28
C ARG A 75 15.52 5.98 -22.06
N ALA A 76 15.26 7.25 -21.73
CA ALA A 76 16.32 8.22 -21.44
C ALA A 76 17.20 7.78 -20.25
N PHE A 77 16.59 7.29 -19.17
CA PHE A 77 17.34 6.83 -18.00
C PHE A 77 18.18 5.58 -18.29
N CYS A 78 17.62 4.60 -19.02
CA CYS A 78 18.24 3.31 -19.32
C CYS A 78 19.24 3.37 -20.48
N SER A 79 19.15 4.40 -21.33
CA SER A 79 20.01 4.57 -22.51
C SER A 79 21.51 4.52 -22.17
N GLN A 80 22.28 3.95 -23.10
CA GLN A 80 23.74 3.85 -23.03
C GLN A 80 24.24 3.31 -21.69
N ASP A 81 23.72 2.17 -21.24
CA ASP A 81 24.10 1.58 -19.95
C ASP A 81 23.91 2.58 -18.80
N PHE A 82 22.70 3.14 -18.72
CA PHE A 82 22.27 4.04 -17.65
C PHE A 82 23.14 5.28 -17.45
N MET A 83 23.73 5.87 -18.51
CA MET A 83 24.68 6.99 -18.35
C MET A 83 24.10 8.18 -17.59
N ILE A 84 22.89 8.64 -17.96
CA ILE A 84 22.19 9.73 -17.26
C ILE A 84 21.87 9.31 -15.82
N GLY A 85 21.33 8.09 -15.64
CA GLY A 85 20.99 7.56 -14.32
C GLY A 85 22.20 7.48 -13.38
N LYS A 86 23.35 7.00 -13.87
CA LYS A 86 24.63 6.95 -13.16
C LYS A 86 25.10 8.35 -12.74
N ALA A 87 25.06 9.31 -13.66
CA ALA A 87 25.47 10.68 -13.38
C ALA A 87 24.58 11.33 -12.31
N LEU A 88 23.26 11.16 -12.45
CA LEU A 88 22.27 11.69 -11.51
C LEU A 88 22.42 11.09 -10.11
N CYS A 89 22.59 9.76 -10.01
CA CYS A 89 22.82 9.08 -8.74
C CYS A 89 24.14 9.50 -8.09
N ARG A 90 25.22 9.61 -8.87
CA ARG A 90 26.53 10.09 -8.38
C ARG A 90 26.42 11.51 -7.83
N LEU A 91 25.72 12.39 -8.53
CA LEU A 91 25.52 13.77 -8.09
C LEU A 91 24.72 13.82 -6.79
N CYS A 92 23.62 13.05 -6.69
CA CYS A 92 22.81 12.92 -5.48
C CYS A 92 23.63 12.54 -4.24
N ILE A 93 24.55 11.57 -4.42
CA ILE A 93 25.45 11.10 -3.36
C ILE A 93 26.49 12.16 -3.00
N ALA A 94 27.09 12.80 -4.00
CA ALA A 94 28.23 13.68 -3.80
C ALA A 94 27.86 15.08 -3.26
N THR A 95 26.69 15.62 -3.60
CA THR A 95 26.36 17.02 -3.28
C THR A 95 24.99 17.18 -2.62
N ALA A 96 24.99 17.62 -1.35
CA ALA A 96 23.76 17.95 -0.63
C ALA A 96 22.98 19.09 -1.30
N SER A 97 23.67 20.06 -1.91
CA SER A 97 23.05 21.22 -2.56
C SER A 97 22.26 20.89 -3.83
N ASP A 98 22.52 19.75 -4.47
CA ASP A 98 21.83 19.30 -5.68
C ASP A 98 20.86 18.13 -5.39
N ARG A 99 20.84 17.64 -4.14
CA ARG A 99 20.08 16.46 -3.72
C ARG A 99 18.59 16.58 -3.98
N LEU A 100 18.00 17.76 -3.76
CA LEU A 100 16.59 18.00 -4.04
C LEU A 100 16.28 17.71 -5.51
N GLY A 101 16.99 18.36 -6.44
CA GLY A 101 16.79 18.13 -7.87
C GLY A 101 17.12 16.70 -8.30
N CYS A 102 18.14 16.08 -7.70
CA CYS A 102 18.47 14.70 -8.01
C CYS A 102 17.37 13.73 -7.56
N LEU A 103 16.87 13.84 -6.33
CA LEU A 103 15.80 13.00 -5.82
C LEU A 103 14.50 13.20 -6.58
N THR A 104 14.17 14.44 -6.97
CA THR A 104 13.04 14.73 -7.86
C THR A 104 13.18 13.97 -9.19
N GLY A 105 14.34 14.05 -9.84
CA GLY A 105 14.56 13.33 -11.09
C GLY A 105 14.49 11.81 -10.92
N ILE A 106 15.19 11.29 -9.91
CA ILE A 106 15.24 9.85 -9.63
C ILE A 106 13.84 9.30 -9.30
N CYS A 107 13.05 10.00 -8.47
CA CYS A 107 11.70 9.55 -8.14
C CYS A 107 10.77 9.56 -9.36
N ASN A 108 10.91 10.56 -10.23
CA ASN A 108 10.13 10.67 -11.46
C ASN A 108 10.47 9.53 -12.44
N PHE A 109 11.77 9.26 -12.68
CA PHE A 109 12.18 8.12 -13.51
C PHE A 109 11.72 6.77 -12.92
N ALA A 110 11.75 6.62 -11.59
CA ALA A 110 11.29 5.43 -10.91
C ALA A 110 9.75 5.29 -10.84
N SER A 111 8.99 6.31 -11.27
CA SER A 111 7.55 6.38 -11.03
C SER A 111 6.73 5.35 -11.82
N MET A 112 7.20 4.86 -12.96
CA MET A 112 6.48 3.86 -13.77
C MET A 112 7.40 2.80 -14.38
N SER A 113 8.71 2.83 -14.10
CA SER A 113 9.69 1.91 -14.68
C SER A 113 10.21 0.92 -13.64
N LYS A 114 10.05 -0.38 -13.92
CA LYS A 114 10.58 -1.44 -13.07
C LYS A 114 12.10 -1.55 -13.21
N GLU A 115 12.61 -1.27 -14.40
CA GLU A 115 14.00 -1.29 -14.82
C GLU A 115 14.80 -0.25 -14.04
N VAL A 116 14.28 0.97 -13.95
CA VAL A 116 14.86 2.06 -13.16
C VAL A 116 14.89 1.70 -11.67
N VAL A 117 13.77 1.21 -11.12
CA VAL A 117 13.72 0.81 -9.71
C VAL A 117 14.70 -0.33 -9.42
N ASN A 118 14.75 -1.34 -10.29
CA ASN A 118 15.69 -2.46 -10.17
C ASN A 118 17.14 -1.95 -10.17
N TYR A 119 17.46 -1.03 -11.10
CA TYR A 119 18.77 -0.42 -11.16
C TYR A 119 19.13 0.32 -9.86
N ILE A 120 18.20 1.12 -9.31
CA ILE A 120 18.42 1.87 -8.08
C ILE A 120 18.67 0.93 -6.89
N LEU A 121 17.84 -0.10 -6.72
CA LEU A 121 17.93 -1.04 -5.60
C LEU A 121 19.22 -1.87 -5.65
N HIS A 122 19.62 -2.34 -6.83
CA HIS A 122 20.75 -3.27 -6.96
C HIS A 122 22.09 -2.58 -7.20
N HIS A 123 22.13 -1.43 -7.86
CA HIS A 123 23.36 -0.75 -8.25
C HIS A 123 23.59 0.60 -7.56
N GLN A 124 22.57 1.22 -6.96
CA GLN A 124 22.66 2.56 -6.34
C GLN A 124 22.18 2.55 -4.89
N THR A 125 22.67 1.60 -4.09
CA THR A 125 22.26 1.38 -2.70
C THR A 125 22.43 2.61 -1.79
N GLU A 126 23.45 3.43 -2.02
CA GLU A 126 23.66 4.65 -1.25
C GLU A 126 22.57 5.70 -1.54
N VAL A 127 21.98 5.72 -2.75
CA VAL A 127 20.81 6.57 -3.05
C VAL A 127 19.60 6.12 -2.24
N VAL A 128 19.38 4.81 -2.10
CA VAL A 128 18.29 4.27 -1.26
C VAL A 128 18.48 4.67 0.20
N LYS A 129 19.72 4.60 0.70
CA LYS A 129 20.07 5.05 2.06
C LYS A 129 19.86 6.55 2.25
N ILE A 130 20.25 7.38 1.27
CA ILE A 130 19.99 8.82 1.29
C ILE A 130 18.48 9.09 1.29
N ALA A 131 17.72 8.43 0.41
CA ALA A 131 16.28 8.58 0.35
C ALA A 131 15.61 8.18 1.68
N TYR A 132 16.06 7.08 2.30
CA TYR A 132 15.61 6.72 3.63
C TYR A 132 15.87 7.84 4.64
N ASN A 133 17.11 8.29 4.78
CA ASN A 133 17.46 9.32 5.77
C ASN A 133 16.73 10.65 5.52
N GLU A 134 16.66 11.11 4.27
CA GLU A 134 15.98 12.36 3.91
C GLU A 134 14.48 12.29 4.14
N ALA A 135 13.83 11.15 3.93
CA ALA A 135 12.39 11.00 4.15
C ALA A 135 11.99 11.25 5.63
N PHE A 136 12.90 11.03 6.58
CA PHE A 136 12.69 11.30 8.01
C PHE A 136 13.36 12.59 8.50
N ALA A 137 14.10 13.31 7.66
CA ALA A 137 14.89 14.47 8.07
C ALA A 137 14.09 15.79 8.20
N HIS A 138 12.81 15.82 7.78
CA HIS A 138 12.02 17.06 7.66
C HIS A 138 12.72 18.14 6.81
N SER A 139 13.37 17.73 5.72
CA SER A 139 14.05 18.61 4.78
C SER A 139 13.16 18.88 3.56
N GLU A 140 13.58 19.82 2.70
CA GLU A 140 12.95 20.05 1.39
C GLU A 140 12.99 18.79 0.49
N CYS A 141 13.88 17.84 0.77
CA CYS A 141 13.99 16.58 0.05
C CYS A 141 12.99 15.52 0.52
N SER A 142 12.41 15.67 1.72
CA SER A 142 11.70 14.59 2.40
C SER A 142 10.55 14.00 1.60
N GLU A 143 9.78 14.83 0.90
CA GLU A 143 8.64 14.38 0.09
C GLU A 143 9.09 13.55 -1.13
N TYR A 144 10.09 14.03 -1.88
CA TYR A 144 10.62 13.30 -3.04
C TYR A 144 11.36 12.02 -2.63
N ALA A 145 12.05 12.06 -1.48
CA ALA A 145 12.68 10.90 -0.89
C ALA A 145 11.63 9.83 -0.52
N ALA A 146 10.54 10.22 0.15
CA ALA A 146 9.44 9.33 0.47
C ALA A 146 8.75 8.76 -0.77
N ARG A 147 8.55 9.57 -1.83
CA ARG A 147 8.00 9.10 -3.11
C ARG A 147 8.89 8.06 -3.78
N LEU A 148 10.21 8.25 -3.74
CA LEU A 148 11.14 7.25 -4.25
C LEU A 148 10.99 5.93 -3.48
N LEU A 149 10.89 5.97 -2.15
CA LEU A 149 10.65 4.77 -1.35
C LEU A 149 9.29 4.13 -1.68
N ALA A 150 8.24 4.92 -1.88
CA ALA A 150 6.92 4.42 -2.27
C ALA A 150 6.99 3.71 -3.64
N ASN A 151 7.71 4.27 -4.62
CA ASN A 151 7.93 3.65 -5.92
C ASN A 151 8.72 2.34 -5.79
N CYS A 152 9.81 2.34 -5.02
CA CYS A 152 10.62 1.14 -4.78
C CYS A 152 9.82 0.02 -4.12
N THR A 153 9.10 0.35 -3.04
CA THR A 153 8.28 -0.62 -2.31
C THR A 153 7.12 -1.14 -3.15
N ARG A 154 6.52 -0.32 -4.03
CA ARG A 154 5.44 -0.76 -4.92
C ARG A 154 5.92 -1.81 -5.93
N VAL A 155 7.12 -1.62 -6.51
CA VAL A 155 7.63 -2.53 -7.55
C VAL A 155 8.31 -3.76 -6.94
N PHE A 156 9.19 -3.57 -5.97
CA PHE A 156 9.94 -4.66 -5.32
C PHE A 156 9.89 -4.51 -3.80
N PRO A 157 8.75 -4.82 -3.14
CA PRO A 157 8.58 -4.61 -1.71
C PRO A 157 9.57 -5.42 -0.87
N GLY A 158 9.82 -6.69 -1.25
CA GLY A 158 10.75 -7.57 -0.55
C GLY A 158 12.20 -7.08 -0.61
N GLU A 159 12.70 -6.76 -1.80
CA GLU A 159 14.06 -6.26 -1.98
C GLU A 159 14.23 -4.89 -1.30
N THR A 160 13.26 -4.00 -1.47
CA THR A 160 13.27 -2.69 -0.80
C THR A 160 13.33 -2.85 0.72
N HIS A 161 12.54 -3.76 1.30
CA HIS A 161 12.60 -4.06 2.72
C HIS A 161 14.01 -4.49 3.17
N LEU A 162 14.69 -5.35 2.42
CA LEU A 162 16.06 -5.77 2.72
C LEU A 162 17.04 -4.60 2.69
N ARG A 163 16.91 -3.70 1.70
CA ARG A 163 17.74 -2.49 1.62
C ARG A 163 17.48 -1.54 2.80
N LEU A 164 16.21 -1.37 3.19
CA LEU A 164 15.85 -0.53 4.34
C LEU A 164 16.36 -1.14 5.65
N LEU A 165 16.25 -2.45 5.84
CA LEU A 165 16.81 -3.14 7.01
C LEU A 165 18.33 -3.00 7.13
N ALA A 166 19.04 -2.98 6.00
CA ALA A 166 20.48 -2.75 5.99
C ALA A 166 20.87 -1.32 6.43
N VAL A 167 19.95 -0.36 6.29
CA VAL A 167 20.14 1.02 6.76
C VAL A 167 19.70 1.18 8.21
N ASP A 168 18.52 0.66 8.54
CA ASP A 168 17.92 0.73 9.87
C ASP A 168 17.12 -0.54 10.19
N PRO A 169 17.56 -1.36 11.17
CA PRO A 169 16.83 -2.54 11.62
C PRO A 169 15.42 -2.26 12.15
N LYS A 170 15.11 -1.01 12.52
CA LYS A 170 13.79 -0.56 12.98
C LYS A 170 12.99 0.18 11.90
N CYS A 171 13.31 -0.04 10.62
CA CYS A 171 12.72 0.73 9.53
C CYS A 171 11.18 0.63 9.48
N VAL A 172 10.59 -0.53 9.74
CA VAL A 172 9.14 -0.74 9.77
C VAL A 172 8.50 0.02 10.94
N GLU A 173 9.10 -0.06 12.13
CA GLU A 173 8.63 0.66 13.31
C GLU A 173 8.67 2.18 13.10
N LYS A 174 9.75 2.71 12.53
CA LYS A 174 9.87 4.14 12.21
C LYS A 174 8.85 4.60 11.18
N LEU A 175 8.54 3.77 10.17
CA LEU A 175 7.48 4.07 9.20
C LEU A 175 6.11 4.16 9.88
N VAL A 176 5.81 3.24 10.80
CA VAL A 176 4.57 3.26 11.59
C VAL A 176 4.52 4.50 12.47
N ASP A 177 5.56 4.77 13.26
CA ASP A 177 5.62 5.94 14.13
C ASP A 177 5.36 7.21 13.32
N ARG A 178 6.07 7.36 12.19
CA ARG A 178 5.94 8.52 11.30
C ARG A 178 4.55 8.65 10.66
N MET A 179 3.91 7.55 10.28
CA MET A 179 2.55 7.54 9.75
C MET A 179 1.54 8.01 10.81
N THR A 180 1.76 7.63 12.07
CA THR A 180 0.85 7.93 13.19
C THR A 180 1.01 9.32 13.82
N GLU A 181 2.08 10.05 13.48
CA GLU A 181 2.32 11.41 13.97
C GLU A 181 1.27 12.43 13.47
N SER A 182 0.80 13.32 14.34
CA SER A 182 -0.28 14.29 14.05
C SER A 182 0.13 15.48 13.14
N THR A 183 1.33 15.48 12.56
CA THR A 183 1.84 16.64 11.81
C THR A 183 1.26 16.70 10.39
N GLU A 184 0.54 17.78 10.08
CA GLU A 184 0.11 18.12 8.72
C GLU A 184 1.31 18.53 7.84
N GLY A 185 1.27 18.19 6.54
CA GLY A 185 2.30 18.59 5.56
C GLY A 185 3.61 17.78 5.58
N SER A 186 3.66 16.68 6.32
CA SER A 186 4.78 15.73 6.35
C SER A 186 4.69 14.72 5.21
N PRO A 187 5.80 14.10 4.74
CA PRO A 187 5.75 12.91 3.88
C PRO A 187 5.09 11.69 4.55
N SER A 188 4.39 11.85 5.68
CA SER A 188 3.79 10.78 6.48
C SER A 188 2.83 9.91 5.65
N ASN A 189 1.99 10.52 4.82
CA ASN A 189 1.04 9.76 3.99
C ASN A 189 1.78 9.00 2.89
N THR A 190 2.75 9.64 2.24
CA THR A 190 3.65 9.02 1.25
C THR A 190 4.43 7.84 1.83
N LEU A 191 4.96 7.98 3.05
CA LEU A 191 5.60 6.89 3.80
C LEU A 191 4.59 5.81 4.23
N GLY A 192 3.36 6.20 4.51
CA GLY A 192 2.23 5.29 4.72
C GLY A 192 2.00 4.36 3.54
N TYR A 193 2.03 4.86 2.30
CA TYR A 193 1.95 4.00 1.11
C TYR A 193 3.15 3.04 1.00
N SER A 194 4.35 3.49 1.39
CA SER A 194 5.51 2.60 1.48
C SER A 194 5.26 1.46 2.47
N LEU A 195 4.66 1.76 3.62
CA LEU A 195 4.29 0.77 4.62
C LEU A 195 3.21 -0.20 4.14
N VAL A 196 2.18 0.28 3.44
CA VAL A 196 1.14 -0.56 2.80
C VAL A 196 1.79 -1.57 1.85
N ASN A 197 2.65 -1.09 0.96
CA ASN A 197 3.37 -1.93 0.00
C ASN A 197 4.27 -2.96 0.72
N LEU A 198 4.99 -2.55 1.77
CA LEU A 198 5.83 -3.44 2.56
C LEU A 198 5.02 -4.51 3.30
N ALA A 199 3.80 -4.20 3.75
CA ALA A 199 2.91 -5.16 4.41
C ALA A 199 2.43 -6.30 3.48
N THR A 200 2.71 -6.24 2.17
CA THR A 200 2.52 -7.38 1.26
C THR A 200 3.57 -8.50 1.50
N VAL A 201 4.68 -8.19 2.17
CA VAL A 201 5.76 -9.13 2.48
C VAL A 201 5.48 -9.85 3.80
N SER A 202 5.45 -11.19 3.79
CA SER A 202 5.14 -11.99 4.99
C SER A 202 6.04 -11.67 6.20
N ARG A 203 7.33 -11.43 5.98
CA ARG A 203 8.26 -11.02 7.05
C ARG A 203 7.85 -9.72 7.72
N VAL A 204 7.40 -8.73 6.95
CA VAL A 204 6.95 -7.43 7.47
C VAL A 204 5.65 -7.60 8.24
N ARG A 205 4.69 -8.38 7.75
CA ARG A 205 3.45 -8.68 8.50
C ARG A 205 3.75 -9.29 9.86
N LYS A 206 4.63 -10.29 9.90
CA LYS A 206 5.08 -10.91 11.15
C LYS A 206 5.75 -9.91 12.09
N GLU A 207 6.55 -8.98 11.56
CA GLU A 207 7.16 -7.92 12.37
C GLU A 207 6.10 -6.96 12.95
N LEU A 208 5.11 -6.57 12.14
CA LEU A 208 4.02 -5.70 12.55
C LEU A 208 3.15 -6.32 13.64
N THR A 209 2.85 -7.61 13.56
CA THR A 209 1.95 -8.32 14.49
C THR A 209 2.66 -8.93 15.69
N LYS A 210 3.99 -9.09 15.66
CA LYS A 210 4.75 -9.67 16.77
C LYS A 210 4.55 -8.88 18.05
N ARG A 211 4.10 -9.58 19.10
CA ARG A 211 3.96 -9.02 20.45
C ARG A 211 5.31 -8.70 21.07
N ARG A 212 5.33 -7.61 21.83
CA ARG A 212 6.52 -7.12 22.54
C ARG A 212 6.21 -7.01 24.02
N GLU A 213 7.01 -7.68 24.85
CA GLU A 213 6.83 -7.64 26.31
C GLU A 213 6.99 -6.22 26.87
N GLU A 214 7.94 -5.47 26.31
CA GLU A 214 8.22 -4.06 26.65
C GLU A 214 7.04 -3.12 26.38
N ASP A 215 6.12 -3.49 25.48
CA ASP A 215 4.92 -2.71 25.13
C ASP A 215 3.64 -3.28 25.78
N GLY A 216 3.79 -4.02 26.89
CA GLY A 216 2.65 -4.62 27.60
C GLY A 216 1.94 -5.71 26.77
N GLY A 217 2.68 -6.40 25.90
CA GLY A 217 2.14 -7.43 25.01
C GLY A 217 1.52 -6.90 23.71
N LYS A 218 1.59 -5.58 23.46
CA LYS A 218 1.16 -4.97 22.20
C LYS A 218 2.21 -5.17 21.11
N SER A 219 1.73 -5.14 19.87
CA SER A 219 2.57 -5.18 18.66
C SER A 219 2.69 -3.80 18.03
N ILE A 220 3.58 -3.63 17.05
CA ILE A 220 3.72 -2.36 16.30
C ILE A 220 2.38 -1.98 15.66
N LEU A 221 1.63 -2.97 15.15
CA LEU A 221 0.34 -2.76 14.48
C LEU A 221 -0.68 -2.04 15.39
N HIS A 222 -0.59 -2.18 16.72
CA HIS A 222 -1.50 -1.51 17.65
C HIS A 222 -1.40 0.02 17.59
N LYS A 223 -0.24 0.56 17.15
CA LYS A 223 -0.07 2.01 16.94
C LYS A 223 -0.96 2.53 15.81
N MET A 224 -1.41 1.67 14.89
CA MET A 224 -2.26 2.04 13.75
C MET A 224 -3.75 2.12 14.11
N TYR A 225 -4.19 1.46 15.19
CA TYR A 225 -5.61 1.39 15.54
C TYR A 225 -6.23 2.77 15.84
N PRO A 226 -5.57 3.67 16.61
CA PRO A 226 -6.07 5.03 16.79
C PRO A 226 -6.19 5.79 15.46
N ALA A 227 -5.24 5.60 14.54
CA ALA A 227 -5.28 6.25 13.23
C ALA A 227 -6.48 5.78 12.39
N LEU A 228 -6.84 4.49 12.45
CA LEU A 228 -8.02 3.94 11.80
C LEU A 228 -9.34 4.48 12.39
N MET A 229 -9.41 4.52 13.72
CA MET A 229 -10.63 4.84 14.47
C MET A 229 -10.92 6.33 14.59
N GLN A 230 -9.90 7.17 14.77
CA GLN A 230 -10.04 8.54 15.31
C GLN A 230 -9.38 9.62 14.45
N SER A 231 -8.64 9.28 13.39
CA SER A 231 -7.96 10.30 12.59
C SER A 231 -8.94 11.13 11.76
N ASP A 232 -8.83 12.44 11.83
CA ASP A 232 -9.57 13.35 10.93
C ASP A 232 -9.05 13.33 9.48
N ASN A 233 -7.92 12.65 9.23
CA ASN A 233 -7.34 12.49 7.90
C ASN A 233 -7.82 11.17 7.26
N GLU A 234 -8.75 11.28 6.31
CA GLU A 234 -9.32 10.12 5.60
C GLU A 234 -8.26 9.25 4.92
N GLU A 235 -7.26 9.86 4.29
CA GLU A 235 -6.17 9.14 3.63
C GLU A 235 -5.37 8.31 4.64
N ARG A 236 -5.10 8.86 5.83
CA ARG A 236 -4.43 8.14 6.91
C ARG A 236 -5.26 6.97 7.42
N ARG A 237 -6.58 7.14 7.55
CA ARG A 237 -7.49 6.03 7.92
C ARG A 237 -7.42 4.90 6.89
N ARG A 238 -7.44 5.25 5.60
CA ARG A 238 -7.31 4.27 4.49
C ARG A 238 -5.98 3.53 4.54
N ILE A 239 -4.87 4.24 4.75
CA ILE A 239 -3.53 3.63 4.91
C ILE A 239 -3.52 2.66 6.10
N ALA A 240 -4.06 3.05 7.26
CA ALA A 240 -4.14 2.18 8.42
C ALA A 240 -4.97 0.91 8.12
N ALA A 241 -6.12 1.08 7.46
CA ALA A 241 -6.96 -0.05 7.05
C ALA A 241 -6.25 -0.98 6.07
N ASP A 242 -5.48 -0.45 5.12
CA ASP A 242 -4.70 -1.26 4.18
C ASP A 242 -3.61 -2.08 4.85
N VAL A 243 -2.89 -1.48 5.81
CA VAL A 243 -1.89 -2.22 6.58
C VAL A 243 -2.55 -3.35 7.38
N CYS A 244 -3.68 -3.06 8.03
CA CYS A 244 -4.48 -4.06 8.75
C CYS A 244 -4.96 -5.18 7.81
N ARG A 245 -5.54 -4.83 6.65
CA ARG A 245 -6.00 -5.78 5.62
C ARG A 245 -4.88 -6.64 5.07
N ASN A 246 -3.71 -6.06 4.81
CA ASN A 246 -2.57 -6.84 4.35
C ASN A 246 -2.13 -7.85 5.43
N CYS A 247 -2.24 -7.51 6.72
CA CYS A 247 -1.96 -8.44 7.81
C CYS A 247 -2.93 -9.63 7.87
N THR A 248 -4.22 -9.46 7.49
CA THR A 248 -5.22 -10.55 7.44
C THR A 248 -5.06 -11.50 6.25
N PHE A 249 -4.12 -11.22 5.34
CA PHE A 249 -3.80 -12.17 4.27
C PHE A 249 -3.07 -13.41 4.81
N ASP A 250 -2.36 -13.28 5.94
CA ASP A 250 -1.56 -14.37 6.51
C ASP A 250 -2.37 -15.15 7.54
N ASP A 251 -2.86 -16.32 7.16
CA ASP A 251 -3.73 -17.15 8.02
C ASP A 251 -3.06 -17.49 9.37
N ALA A 252 -1.73 -17.65 9.37
CA ALA A 252 -0.95 -17.93 10.57
C ALA A 252 -0.97 -16.76 11.58
N LEU A 253 -1.36 -15.55 11.17
CA LEU A 253 -1.46 -14.38 12.03
C LEU A 253 -2.85 -14.20 12.64
N HIS A 254 -3.86 -14.95 12.21
CA HIS A 254 -5.24 -14.74 12.68
C HIS A 254 -5.39 -14.94 14.19
N ALA A 255 -4.66 -15.88 14.78
CA ALA A 255 -4.68 -16.09 16.23
C ALA A 255 -4.09 -14.89 17.01
N ASP A 256 -3.04 -14.26 16.47
CA ASP A 256 -2.44 -13.08 17.08
C ASP A 256 -3.30 -11.82 16.87
N LEU A 257 -3.92 -11.69 15.69
CA LEU A 257 -4.79 -10.57 15.33
C LEU A 257 -6.14 -10.62 16.09
N LEU A 258 -6.73 -11.80 16.27
CA LEU A 258 -8.06 -12.00 16.88
C LEU A 258 -7.97 -12.51 18.33
N ASP A 259 -7.02 -11.95 19.07
CA ASP A 259 -6.79 -12.30 20.47
C ASP A 259 -7.93 -11.89 21.41
N ASP A 260 -7.76 -12.18 22.69
CA ASP A 260 -8.74 -11.88 23.72
C ASP A 260 -8.85 -10.38 24.05
N SER A 261 -7.88 -9.56 23.66
CA SER A 261 -7.96 -8.10 23.84
C SER A 261 -9.05 -7.49 22.96
N ASN A 262 -9.32 -8.11 21.82
CA ASN A 262 -10.20 -7.62 20.76
C ASN A 262 -9.79 -6.24 20.22
N ASP A 263 -8.58 -5.73 20.49
CA ASP A 263 -8.17 -4.37 20.07
C ASP A 263 -8.20 -4.23 18.53
N PHE A 264 -7.69 -5.21 17.81
CA PHE A 264 -7.75 -5.26 16.33
C PHE A 264 -9.20 -5.28 15.83
N LEU A 265 -10.02 -6.15 16.41
CA LEU A 265 -11.41 -6.33 16.00
C LEU A 265 -12.23 -5.07 16.26
N VAL A 266 -12.06 -4.43 17.42
CA VAL A 266 -12.70 -3.14 17.74
C VAL A 266 -12.28 -2.08 16.71
N ALA A 267 -10.99 -1.99 16.38
CA ALA A 267 -10.50 -1.00 15.42
C ALA A 267 -11.17 -1.14 14.03
N LEU A 268 -11.39 -2.39 13.58
CA LEU A 268 -12.12 -2.67 12.35
C LEU A 268 -13.62 -2.36 12.50
N LEU A 269 -14.28 -2.90 13.51
CA LEU A 269 -15.73 -2.82 13.66
C LEU A 269 -16.23 -1.38 13.88
N THR A 270 -15.45 -0.52 14.53
CA THR A 270 -15.78 0.91 14.66
C THR A 270 -16.00 1.62 13.32
N VAL A 271 -15.44 1.11 12.21
CA VAL A 271 -15.66 1.68 10.88
C VAL A 271 -17.07 1.40 10.34
N ILE A 272 -17.68 0.27 10.71
CA ILE A 272 -18.97 -0.17 10.16
C ILE A 272 -20.13 -0.12 11.17
N ALA A 273 -19.83 -0.05 12.47
CA ALA A 273 -20.81 0.06 13.54
C ALA A 273 -21.46 1.44 13.58
N ASP A 274 -22.72 1.50 14.01
CA ASP A 274 -23.47 2.73 14.20
C ASP A 274 -24.33 2.67 15.47
N ALA A 275 -24.46 3.79 16.18
CA ALA A 275 -25.29 3.88 17.38
C ALA A 275 -26.78 3.56 17.12
N ASN A 276 -27.23 3.63 15.86
CA ASN A 276 -28.61 3.30 15.46
C ASN A 276 -28.78 1.85 14.98
N ASP A 277 -27.75 1.01 15.10
CA ASP A 277 -27.87 -0.41 14.76
C ASP A 277 -28.91 -1.10 15.67
N ASN A 278 -29.85 -1.82 15.07
CA ASN A 278 -30.93 -2.47 15.79
C ASN A 278 -30.50 -3.86 16.29
N LEU A 279 -29.63 -3.86 17.30
CA LEU A 279 -29.14 -5.06 17.97
C LEU A 279 -30.01 -5.36 19.19
N ASP A 280 -30.34 -6.64 19.41
CA ASP A 280 -30.97 -7.05 20.66
C ASP A 280 -29.94 -7.17 21.80
N GLN A 281 -30.41 -7.46 23.02
CA GLN A 281 -29.52 -7.57 24.18
C GLN A 281 -28.51 -8.71 24.05
N GLU A 282 -28.91 -9.86 23.47
CA GLU A 282 -28.01 -11.01 23.33
C GLU A 282 -26.93 -10.73 22.27
N GLU A 283 -27.29 -10.06 21.18
CA GLU A 283 -26.37 -9.60 20.15
C GLU A 283 -25.39 -8.55 20.72
N THR A 284 -25.90 -7.61 21.52
CA THR A 284 -25.09 -6.57 22.18
C THR A 284 -24.12 -7.18 23.20
N ASP A 285 -24.57 -8.14 24.02
CA ASP A 285 -23.74 -8.80 25.03
C ASP A 285 -22.54 -9.56 24.44
N LYS A 286 -22.65 -10.02 23.19
CA LYS A 286 -21.56 -10.69 22.46
C LYS A 286 -20.49 -9.72 21.96
N LEU A 287 -20.80 -8.43 21.79
CA LEU A 287 -19.84 -7.47 21.26
C LEU A 287 -18.67 -7.27 22.25
N PRO A 288 -17.46 -6.95 21.73
CA PRO A 288 -16.38 -6.45 22.58
C PRO A 288 -16.86 -5.29 23.46
N ALA A 289 -16.41 -5.22 24.71
CA ALA A 289 -16.91 -4.27 25.70
C ALA A 289 -16.95 -2.80 25.22
N ARG A 290 -16.00 -2.38 24.37
CA ARG A 290 -15.95 -1.03 23.79
C ARG A 290 -17.07 -0.72 22.78
N LEU A 291 -17.75 -1.73 22.25
CA LEU A 291 -18.80 -1.61 21.25
C LEU A 291 -20.21 -1.85 21.82
N GLN A 292 -20.34 -2.37 23.04
CA GLN A 292 -21.65 -2.61 23.67
C GLN A 292 -22.46 -1.33 23.91
N TYR A 293 -21.77 -0.20 24.07
CA TYR A 293 -22.36 1.13 24.23
C TYR A 293 -21.75 2.10 23.22
N PHE A 294 -21.68 1.68 21.96
CA PHE A 294 -21.11 2.50 20.90
C PHE A 294 -22.01 3.71 20.59
N GLU A 295 -21.47 4.92 20.74
CA GLU A 295 -22.18 6.18 20.45
C GLU A 295 -21.75 6.83 19.11
N GLY A 296 -20.88 6.15 18.35
CA GLY A 296 -20.37 6.65 17.08
C GLY A 296 -21.31 6.41 15.90
N ALA A 297 -20.90 6.91 14.74
CA ALA A 297 -21.54 6.62 13.46
C ALA A 297 -20.59 5.82 12.57
N ARG A 298 -21.15 4.99 11.70
CA ARG A 298 -20.34 4.29 10.69
C ARG A 298 -19.64 5.30 9.79
N SER A 299 -18.45 4.94 9.28
CA SER A 299 -17.71 5.80 8.35
C SER A 299 -18.57 6.09 7.11
N THR A 300 -18.42 7.24 6.46
CA THR A 300 -19.06 7.55 5.16
C THR A 300 -18.16 7.23 3.96
N ASP A 301 -16.94 6.77 4.23
CA ASP A 301 -15.94 6.44 3.22
C ASP A 301 -16.07 4.98 2.76
N ASP A 302 -16.63 4.78 1.57
CA ASP A 302 -16.86 3.46 0.98
C ASP A 302 -15.56 2.67 0.72
N VAL A 303 -14.47 3.36 0.40
CA VAL A 303 -13.16 2.72 0.21
C VAL A 303 -12.67 2.15 1.54
N LEU A 304 -12.85 2.90 2.63
CA LEU A 304 -12.49 2.45 3.97
C LEU A 304 -13.39 1.29 4.45
N ARG A 305 -14.72 1.41 4.26
CA ARG A 305 -15.69 0.35 4.56
C ARG A 305 -15.31 -0.95 3.87
N LYS A 306 -14.99 -0.89 2.57
CA LYS A 306 -14.53 -2.06 1.79
C LYS A 306 -13.30 -2.72 2.40
N LYS A 307 -12.25 -1.94 2.71
CA LYS A 307 -11.00 -2.49 3.26
C LYS A 307 -11.24 -3.24 4.57
N VAL A 308 -12.14 -2.73 5.43
CA VAL A 308 -12.52 -3.38 6.68
C VAL A 308 -13.34 -4.65 6.45
N VAL A 309 -14.34 -4.61 5.57
CA VAL A 309 -15.12 -5.82 5.21
C VAL A 309 -14.22 -6.90 4.63
N ASP A 310 -13.31 -6.54 3.72
CA ASP A 310 -12.30 -7.45 3.18
C ASP A 310 -11.43 -8.06 4.29
N SER A 311 -11.02 -7.26 5.28
CA SER A 311 -10.19 -7.73 6.40
C SER A 311 -10.94 -8.76 7.26
N LEU A 312 -12.21 -8.47 7.57
CA LEU A 312 -13.09 -9.38 8.32
C LEU A 312 -13.36 -10.67 7.53
N TYR A 313 -13.63 -10.56 6.24
CA TYR A 313 -13.84 -11.72 5.37
C TYR A 313 -12.58 -12.58 5.23
N GLN A 314 -11.41 -11.95 5.10
CA GLN A 314 -10.13 -12.68 5.06
C GLN A 314 -9.88 -13.47 6.34
N CYS A 315 -10.23 -12.92 7.51
CA CYS A 315 -10.13 -13.61 8.79
C CYS A 315 -10.98 -14.89 8.86
N CYS A 316 -12.09 -14.97 8.09
CA CYS A 316 -12.92 -16.17 8.01
C CYS A 316 -12.23 -17.37 7.35
N ALA A 317 -11.03 -17.18 6.76
CA ALA A 317 -10.28 -18.27 6.15
C ALA A 317 -9.99 -19.38 7.17
N THR A 318 -9.57 -18.99 8.37
CA THR A 318 -9.26 -19.94 9.44
C THR A 318 -10.46 -20.28 10.30
N ARG A 319 -10.49 -21.50 10.84
CA ARG A 319 -11.49 -21.89 11.86
C ARG A 319 -11.49 -20.95 13.06
N HIS A 320 -10.30 -20.65 13.59
CA HIS A 320 -10.14 -19.72 14.71
C HIS A 320 -10.79 -18.37 14.42
N GLY A 321 -10.52 -17.79 13.25
CA GLY A 321 -11.11 -16.53 12.85
C GLY A 321 -12.65 -16.58 12.79
N ARG A 322 -13.25 -17.60 12.19
CA ARG A 322 -14.72 -17.75 12.16
C ARG A 322 -15.31 -17.85 13.56
N GLU A 323 -14.74 -18.69 14.43
CA GLU A 323 -15.20 -18.87 15.81
C GLU A 323 -15.11 -17.56 16.60
N ARG A 324 -13.97 -16.85 16.52
CA ARG A 324 -13.79 -15.55 17.18
C ARG A 324 -14.74 -14.48 16.67
N LEU A 325 -14.91 -14.35 15.35
CA LEU A 325 -15.82 -13.36 14.77
C LEU A 325 -17.29 -13.62 15.16
N ARG A 326 -17.74 -14.90 15.18
CA ARG A 326 -19.08 -15.25 15.68
C ARG A 326 -19.23 -14.94 17.18
N ALA A 327 -18.23 -15.33 17.98
CA ALA A 327 -18.24 -15.11 19.43
C ALA A 327 -18.28 -13.61 19.80
N CYS A 328 -17.67 -12.76 18.98
CA CYS A 328 -17.63 -11.30 19.17
C CYS A 328 -18.77 -10.55 18.47
N GLY A 329 -19.85 -11.24 18.05
CA GLY A 329 -21.06 -10.60 17.52
C GLY A 329 -20.93 -9.96 16.12
N VAL A 330 -19.87 -10.27 15.37
CA VAL A 330 -19.57 -9.62 14.07
C VAL A 330 -20.68 -9.84 13.03
N TYR A 331 -21.36 -10.98 13.07
CA TYR A 331 -22.50 -11.26 12.19
C TYR A 331 -23.61 -10.21 12.33
N ALA A 332 -23.96 -9.84 13.58
CA ALA A 332 -25.07 -8.92 13.83
C ALA A 332 -24.74 -7.51 13.31
N LEU A 333 -23.50 -7.04 13.54
CA LEU A 333 -23.02 -5.77 12.99
C LEU A 333 -22.95 -5.79 11.45
N ALA A 334 -22.45 -6.87 10.85
CA ALA A 334 -22.40 -7.01 9.39
C ALA A 334 -23.81 -6.98 8.77
N ARG A 335 -24.81 -7.59 9.44
CA ARG A 335 -26.22 -7.58 9.00
C ARG A 335 -26.83 -6.17 9.05
N GLU A 336 -26.63 -5.43 10.14
CA GLU A 336 -27.16 -4.05 10.23
C GLU A 336 -26.42 -3.11 9.27
N PHE A 337 -25.12 -3.31 9.06
CA PHE A 337 -24.35 -2.59 8.04
C PHE A 337 -24.87 -2.87 6.62
N ASP A 338 -25.15 -4.12 6.26
CA ASP A 338 -25.73 -4.50 4.97
C ASP A 338 -27.10 -3.84 4.74
N ARG A 339 -27.98 -3.90 5.75
CA ARG A 339 -29.28 -3.21 5.73
C ARG A 339 -29.11 -1.70 5.53
N ALA A 340 -28.11 -1.08 6.15
CA ALA A 340 -27.83 0.33 5.98
C ALA A 340 -27.35 0.66 4.58
N CYS A 341 -26.42 -0.11 4.01
CA CYS A 341 -25.98 0.05 2.63
C CYS A 341 -27.14 -0.07 1.64
N ALA A 342 -28.08 -1.01 1.85
CA ALA A 342 -29.27 -1.13 1.02
C ALA A 342 -30.15 0.14 1.06
N LYS A 343 -30.37 0.71 2.26
CA LYS A 343 -31.13 1.97 2.42
C LYS A 343 -30.42 3.17 1.78
N GLU A 344 -29.10 3.27 1.91
CA GLU A 344 -28.29 4.32 1.28
C GLU A 344 -28.46 4.30 -0.26
N ARG A 345 -28.55 3.11 -0.87
CA ARG A 345 -28.80 2.98 -2.31
C ARG A 345 -30.21 3.41 -2.71
N GLU A 346 -31.23 3.00 -1.95
CA GLU A 346 -32.62 3.41 -2.19
C GLU A 346 -32.76 4.94 -2.12
N ALA A 347 -32.01 5.60 -1.22
CA ALA A 347 -31.95 7.05 -1.12
C ALA A 347 -31.08 7.72 -2.21
N GLY A 348 -29.96 7.10 -2.61
CA GLY A 348 -29.00 7.62 -3.58
C GLY A 348 -29.41 7.46 -5.05
N GLY A 349 -30.35 6.58 -5.37
CA GLY A 349 -30.93 6.41 -6.72
C GLY A 349 -31.71 7.63 -7.26
N ALA A 350 -31.76 8.74 -6.52
CA ALA A 350 -32.46 9.96 -6.87
C ALA A 350 -31.56 11.14 -7.31
N GLY A 351 -30.23 10.98 -7.42
CA GLY A 351 -29.35 12.10 -7.83
C GLY A 351 -27.99 11.68 -8.39
N GLU A 352 -27.78 11.88 -9.69
CA GLU A 352 -26.45 11.86 -10.31
C GLU A 352 -25.62 13.05 -9.80
N GLY A 353 -24.66 12.78 -8.90
CA GLY A 353 -23.67 13.75 -8.45
C GLY A 353 -22.51 13.93 -9.45
N PRO A 354 -21.75 15.04 -9.37
CA PRO A 354 -20.76 15.38 -10.39
C PRO A 354 -19.50 14.51 -10.27
N THR A 355 -19.07 13.97 -11.42
CA THR A 355 -17.78 13.28 -11.56
C THR A 355 -16.59 14.22 -11.29
N PRO A 356 -15.60 13.83 -10.46
CA PRO A 356 -14.41 14.65 -10.19
C PRO A 356 -13.39 14.63 -11.35
N PRO A 357 -12.45 15.61 -11.42
CA PRO A 357 -11.51 15.78 -12.53
C PRO A 357 -10.44 14.68 -12.62
N LYS A 358 -9.97 14.38 -13.85
CA LYS A 358 -9.10 13.26 -14.23
C LYS A 358 -7.65 13.22 -13.65
N ALA A 359 -7.15 14.28 -13.03
CA ALA A 359 -5.71 14.43 -12.74
C ALA A 359 -5.22 13.80 -11.41
N LEU A 360 -6.10 13.18 -10.63
CA LEU A 360 -5.78 12.50 -9.37
C LEU A 360 -5.93 10.97 -9.49
N LYS A 361 -5.75 10.42 -10.70
CA LYS A 361 -6.06 9.02 -11.02
C LYS A 361 -4.91 8.02 -10.78
N ASP A 362 -3.67 8.50 -10.68
CA ASP A 362 -2.51 7.61 -10.89
C ASP A 362 -1.84 7.09 -9.60
N PHE A 363 -2.25 7.55 -8.41
CA PHE A 363 -1.64 7.11 -7.13
C PHE A 363 -2.52 6.20 -6.26
N THR A 364 -3.83 6.15 -6.49
CA THR A 364 -4.76 5.26 -5.79
C THR A 364 -5.87 4.80 -6.73
N SER A 365 -5.58 3.83 -7.61
CA SER A 365 -6.57 3.29 -8.55
C SER A 365 -7.56 2.31 -7.91
N GLU A 366 -7.83 2.41 -6.60
CA GLU A 366 -8.93 1.68 -5.98
C GLU A 366 -10.18 2.57 -6.01
N ARG A 367 -10.87 2.60 -7.16
CA ARG A 367 -12.32 2.68 -7.06
C ARG A 367 -12.74 1.41 -6.33
N SER A 368 -13.36 1.53 -5.16
CA SER A 368 -14.16 0.46 -4.63
C SER A 368 -15.27 0.21 -5.65
N ASP A 369 -15.12 -0.82 -6.46
CA ASP A 369 -16.25 -1.37 -7.21
C ASP A 369 -17.35 -1.69 -6.18
N PRO A 370 -18.48 -0.95 -6.17
CA PRO A 370 -19.51 -1.11 -5.15
C PRO A 370 -20.03 -2.55 -5.11
N GLU A 371 -20.05 -3.23 -6.26
CA GLU A 371 -20.45 -4.63 -6.39
C GLU A 371 -19.49 -5.58 -5.66
N ALA A 372 -18.19 -5.28 -5.68
CA ALA A 372 -17.18 -6.09 -4.99
C ALA A 372 -17.24 -5.94 -3.46
N VAL A 373 -17.59 -4.76 -2.94
CA VAL A 373 -17.81 -4.55 -1.50
C VAL A 373 -18.97 -5.39 -1.01
N GLU A 374 -20.07 -5.33 -1.76
CA GLU A 374 -21.30 -6.05 -1.46
C GLU A 374 -21.11 -7.57 -1.55
N ALA A 375 -20.38 -8.04 -2.56
CA ALA A 375 -20.03 -9.46 -2.67
C ALA A 375 -19.30 -9.95 -1.43
N ASN A 376 -18.27 -9.23 -0.96
CA ASN A 376 -17.51 -9.65 0.22
C ASN A 376 -18.31 -9.49 1.52
N LEU A 377 -19.19 -8.50 1.63
CA LEU A 377 -20.09 -8.37 2.78
C LEU A 377 -21.09 -9.52 2.85
N HIS A 378 -21.73 -9.87 1.73
CA HIS A 378 -22.64 -11.01 1.66
C HIS A 378 -21.92 -12.33 1.92
N ASN A 379 -20.70 -12.50 1.39
CA ASN A 379 -19.88 -13.68 1.67
C ASN A 379 -19.50 -13.76 3.16
N LEU A 380 -19.11 -12.64 3.79
CA LEU A 380 -18.84 -12.55 5.21
C LEU A 380 -20.06 -12.99 6.03
N ILE A 381 -21.24 -12.41 5.75
CA ILE A 381 -22.49 -12.77 6.43
C ILE A 381 -22.81 -14.26 6.23
N GLY A 382 -22.69 -14.76 5.00
CA GLY A 382 -22.98 -16.14 4.64
C GLY A 382 -22.03 -17.16 5.29
N VAL A 383 -20.78 -16.80 5.57
CA VAL A 383 -19.83 -17.65 6.30
C VAL A 383 -20.09 -17.60 7.80
N LEU A 384 -20.46 -16.43 8.35
CA LEU A 384 -20.69 -16.28 9.79
C LEU A 384 -22.02 -16.88 10.27
N ILE A 385 -23.04 -16.97 9.42
CA ILE A 385 -24.34 -17.58 9.78
C ILE A 385 -24.31 -19.11 9.82
N ARG A 386 -23.39 -19.75 9.10
CA ARG A 386 -23.27 -21.21 9.02
C ARG A 386 -22.13 -21.72 9.89
N TYR A 387 -22.32 -22.89 10.49
CA TYR A 387 -21.25 -23.61 11.18
C TYR A 387 -20.47 -24.50 10.22
N GLU A 388 -19.28 -24.95 10.64
CA GLU A 388 -18.35 -25.76 9.83
C GLU A 388 -19.03 -27.04 9.30
N SER A 389 -19.87 -27.69 10.11
CA SER A 389 -20.66 -28.87 9.73
C SER A 389 -21.66 -28.59 8.60
N GLU A 390 -22.19 -27.37 8.53
CA GLU A 390 -23.17 -26.96 7.51
C GLU A 390 -22.48 -26.52 6.21
N MET A 391 -21.23 -26.07 6.31
CA MET A 391 -20.39 -25.70 5.18
C MET A 391 -19.69 -26.90 4.53
N GLY A 392 -19.77 -28.09 5.14
CA GLY A 392 -19.05 -29.27 4.66
C GLY A 392 -17.53 -29.17 4.82
N ILE A 393 -17.05 -28.32 5.73
CA ILE A 393 -15.63 -28.14 6.00
C ILE A 393 -15.22 -29.16 7.06
N ALA A 394 -14.22 -29.98 6.74
CA ALA A 394 -13.73 -30.98 7.68
C ALA A 394 -13.03 -30.32 8.89
N PRO A 395 -13.20 -30.83 10.13
CA PRO A 395 -12.64 -30.21 11.34
C PRO A 395 -11.12 -30.00 11.34
N GLU A 396 -10.41 -30.80 10.56
CA GLU A 396 -8.95 -30.79 10.37
C GLU A 396 -8.44 -29.71 9.41
N VAL A 397 -9.33 -29.05 8.65
CA VAL A 397 -8.96 -27.97 7.74
C VAL A 397 -8.66 -26.71 8.56
N GLU A 398 -7.38 -26.34 8.62
CA GLU A 398 -6.93 -25.16 9.35
C GLU A 398 -7.39 -23.87 8.63
N SER A 399 -7.25 -23.82 7.31
CA SER A 399 -7.72 -22.74 6.45
C SER A 399 -8.55 -23.24 5.27
N ILE A 400 -9.70 -22.63 5.03
CA ILE A 400 -10.54 -22.94 3.86
C ILE A 400 -9.90 -22.51 2.54
N ARG A 401 -8.82 -21.73 2.57
CA ARG A 401 -8.05 -21.37 1.37
C ARG A 401 -7.22 -22.56 0.85
N GLU A 402 -7.07 -23.61 1.65
CA GLU A 402 -6.40 -24.85 1.28
C GLU A 402 -7.35 -25.87 0.63
N LEU A 403 -8.64 -25.54 0.54
CA LEU A 403 -9.63 -26.36 -0.16
C LEU A 403 -9.48 -26.11 -1.67
N GLU A 404 -8.98 -27.11 -2.39
CA GLU A 404 -8.89 -27.13 -3.86
C GLU A 404 -10.27 -27.18 -4.55
#